data_AF-A0A3N6N7G0-F1
#
_entry.id   AF-A0A3N6N7G0-F1
#
_cell.length_a   1.000
_cell.length_b   1.000
_cell.length_c   1.000
_cell.angle_alpha   90.00
_cell.angle_beta   90.00
_cell.angle_gamma   90.00
#
_symmetry.space_group_name_H-M   'P 1'
#
loop_
_entity.id
_entity.type
_entity.pdbx_description
1 polymer ?
#
loop_
_entity_poly.entity_id
_entity_poly.type
_entity_poly.pdbx_seq_one_letter_code
_entity_poly.pdbx_strand_id
1 'polypeptide(L)' 'MTTLYDGFDIESFEAGKGLWHARIRRADFSPVAIDGVLFPAMEVGFAWPDRDAAIADAKHHIDRFRRRAEGEDE' A
#
# COMPACT_ATOMS: atom_id res chain seq x y z
N MET A 1 -3.63 0.05 -12.92
CA MET A 1 -4.15 1.43 -12.77
C MET A 1 -3.59 1.99 -11.48
N THR A 2 -3.09 3.22 -11.50
CA THR A 2 -2.41 3.84 -10.35
C THR A 2 -3.29 4.90 -9.71
N THR A 3 -3.49 4.81 -8.40
CA THR A 3 -4.33 5.73 -7.62
C THR A 3 -3.48 6.36 -6.51
N LEU A 4 -3.41 7.69 -6.48
CA LEU A 4 -2.74 8.40 -5.39
C LEU A 4 -3.65 8.46 -4.16
N TYR A 5 -3.13 8.08 -3.00
CA TYR A 5 -3.83 8.10 -1.73
C TYR A 5 -2.87 8.46 -0.60
N ASP A 6 -3.11 9.59 0.08
CA ASP A 6 -2.36 10.04 1.25
C ASP A 6 -0.83 10.10 1.06
N GLY A 7 -0.38 10.51 -0.14
CA GLY A 7 1.05 10.55 -0.49
C GLY A 7 1.63 9.21 -0.94
N PHE A 8 0.81 8.18 -1.10
CA PHE A 8 1.18 6.87 -1.65
C PHE A 8 0.52 6.61 -3.00
N ASP A 9 1.29 6.11 -3.96
CA ASP A 9 0.78 5.54 -5.20
C ASP A 9 0.38 4.08 -4.99
N ILE A 10 -0.87 3.77 -5.29
CA ILE A 10 -1.44 2.42 -5.25
C ILE A 10 -1.61 1.93 -6.69
N GLU A 11 -0.77 0.99 -7.10
CA GLU A 11 -0.86 0.33 -8.39
C GLU A 11 -1.65 -0.98 -8.27
N SER A 12 -2.79 -1.08 -8.95
CA SER A 12 -3.56 -2.33 -9.04
C SER A 12 -3.23 -3.11 -10.31
N PHE A 13 -2.98 -4.41 -10.16
CA PHE A 13 -2.67 -5.34 -11.25
C PHE A 13 -3.23 -6.75 -10.97
N GLU A 14 -3.50 -7.50 -12.03
CA GLU A 14 -3.95 -8.89 -11.94
C GLU A 14 -2.75 -9.83 -12.06
N ALA A 15 -2.57 -10.73 -11.09
CA ALA A 15 -1.51 -11.73 -11.05
C ALA A 15 -2.11 -13.14 -10.97
N GLY A 16 -2.52 -13.66 -12.13
CA GLY A 16 -3.30 -14.89 -12.23
C GLY A 16 -4.78 -14.59 -12.41
N LYS A 17 -5.55 -15.57 -12.91
CA LYS A 17 -6.94 -15.34 -13.34
C LYS A 17 -7.85 -15.04 -12.13
N GLY A 18 -8.38 -13.83 -12.06
CA GLY A 18 -9.26 -13.38 -10.99
C GLY A 18 -8.55 -13.08 -9.66
N LEU A 19 -7.21 -12.92 -9.70
CA LEU A 19 -6.40 -12.59 -8.53
C LEU A 19 -5.84 -11.18 -8.70
N TRP A 20 -6.43 -10.24 -7.98
CA TRP A 20 -6.04 -8.84 -8.00
C TRP A 20 -5.09 -8.53 -6.86
N HIS A 21 -4.01 -7.83 -7.18
CA HIS A 21 -2.99 -7.38 -6.26
C HIS A 21 -2.91 -5.85 -6.31
N ALA A 22 -2.49 -5.27 -5.20
CA ALA A 22 -2.14 -3.86 -5.10
C ALA A 22 -0.66 -3.72 -4.70
N ARG A 23 0.04 -2.78 -5.32
CA ARG A 23 1.40 -2.40 -4.96
C ARG A 23 1.38 -0.98 -4.45
N ILE A 24 1.98 -0.77 -3.29
CA ILE A 24 1.98 0.52 -2.60
C ILE A 24 3.38 1.11 -2.68
N ARG A 25 3.48 2.35 -3.14
CA ARG A 25 4.72 3.11 -3.22
C ARG A 25 4.50 4.47 -2.63
N ARG A 26 5.52 5.11 -2.05
CA ARG A 26 5.40 6.53 -1.73
C ARG A 26 5.56 7.34 -3.00
N ALA A 27 4.70 8.34 -3.19
CA ALA A 27 4.75 9.24 -4.33
C ALA A 27 6.00 10.14 -4.31
N ASP A 28 6.56 10.37 -3.12
CA ASP A 28 7.82 11.09 -2.93
C ASP A 28 9.07 10.22 -3.12
N PHE A 29 8.91 8.96 -3.55
CA PHE A 29 9.98 7.96 -3.71
C PHE A 29 10.83 7.72 -2.44
N SER A 30 10.37 8.20 -1.28
CA SER A 30 11.04 7.91 -0.02
C SER A 30 10.77 6.46 0.37
N PRO A 31 11.70 5.80 1.07
CA PRO A 31 11.45 4.47 1.58
C PRO A 31 10.27 4.49 2.57
N VAL A 32 9.48 3.43 2.57
CA VAL A 32 8.48 3.17 3.61
C VAL A 32 9.19 2.49 4.77
N ALA A 33 9.12 3.07 5.96
CA ALA A 33 9.59 2.42 7.18
C ALA A 33 8.51 1.46 7.70
N ILE A 34 8.83 0.18 7.82
CA ILE A 34 7.98 -0.83 8.44
C ILE A 34 8.78 -1.45 9.58
N ASP A 35 8.31 -1.29 10.81
CA ASP A 35 9.00 -1.76 12.02
C ASP A 35 10.51 -1.39 12.03
N GLY A 36 10.83 -0.16 11.60
CA GLY A 36 12.21 0.36 11.53
C GLY A 36 13.04 -0.08 10.31
N VAL A 37 12.49 -0.91 9.41
CA VAL A 37 13.14 -1.33 8.17
C VAL A 37 12.65 -0.49 6.99
N LEU A 38 13.59 0.07 6.22
CA LEU A 38 13.30 0.90 5.06
C LEU A 38 13.10 0.04 3.81
N PHE A 39 11.89 0.09 3.24
CA PHE A 39 11.55 -0.57 1.97
C PHE A 39 11.43 0.45 0.83
N PRO A 40 12.12 0.26 -0.30
CA PRO A 40 12.02 1.17 -1.45
C PRO A 40 10.65 1.12 -2.13
N ALA A 41 9.93 0.01 -1.98
CA ALA A 41 8.53 -0.15 -2.37
C ALA A 41 7.91 -1.26 -1.52
N MET A 42 6.64 -1.11 -1.13
CA MET A 42 5.92 -2.10 -0.35
C MET A 42 4.89 -2.80 -1.26
N GLU A 43 5.14 -4.04 -1.63
CA GLU A 43 4.13 -4.87 -2.29
C GLU A 43 3.20 -5.49 -1.25
N VAL A 44 2.04 -4.86 -1.05
CA VAL A 44 0.95 -5.43 -0.26
C VAL A 44 -0.07 -6.08 -1.21
N GLY A 45 0.31 -7.22 -1.75
CA GLY A 45 -0.52 -7.95 -2.71
C GLY A 45 -1.00 -9.27 -2.14
N PHE A 46 -2.07 -9.26 -1.35
CA PHE A 46 -2.89 -10.47 -1.19
C PHE A 46 -3.75 -10.67 -2.44
N ALA A 47 -4.13 -11.91 -2.70
CA ALA A 47 -4.96 -12.29 -3.83
C ALA A 47 -6.43 -11.92 -3.55
N TRP A 48 -6.88 -10.80 -4.11
CA TRP A 48 -8.26 -10.33 -3.98
C TRP A 48 -9.12 -10.74 -5.18
N PRO A 49 -10.42 -10.99 -4.99
CA PRO A 49 -11.32 -11.42 -6.07
C PRO A 49 -11.59 -10.30 -7.09
N ASP A 50 -11.39 -9.04 -6.72
CA ASP A 50 -11.63 -7.88 -7.55
C ASP A 50 -10.64 -6.74 -7.26
N ARG A 51 -10.52 -5.84 -8.25
CA ARG A 51 -9.59 -4.73 -8.23
C ARG A 51 -9.86 -3.77 -7.08
N ASP A 52 -11.14 -3.47 -6.84
CA ASP A 52 -11.54 -2.49 -5.84
C ASP A 52 -11.27 -3.00 -4.42
N ALA A 53 -11.45 -4.30 -4.15
CA ALA A 53 -11.03 -4.93 -2.90
C ALA A 53 -9.52 -4.79 -2.67
N ALA A 54 -8.69 -5.01 -3.70
CA ALA A 54 -7.24 -4.82 -3.58
C ALA A 54 -6.85 -3.37 -3.26
N ILE A 55 -7.54 -2.39 -3.87
CA ILE A 55 -7.30 -0.97 -3.59
C ILE A 55 -7.79 -0.59 -2.18
N ALA A 56 -8.95 -1.09 -1.75
CA ALA A 56 -9.50 -0.80 -0.42
C ALA A 56 -8.60 -1.35 0.70
N ASP A 57 -8.09 -2.56 0.54
CA ASP A 57 -7.16 -3.16 1.51
C ASP A 57 -5.83 -2.37 1.57
N ALA A 58 -5.30 -1.97 0.41
CA ALA A 58 -4.12 -1.11 0.34
C ALA A 58 -4.30 0.22 1.09
N LYS A 59 -5.45 0.88 0.94
CA LYS A 59 -5.79 2.10 1.70
C LYS A 59 -5.84 1.85 3.20
N HIS A 60 -6.48 0.76 3.62
CA HIS A 60 -6.56 0.40 5.03
C HIS A 60 -5.18 0.12 5.65
N HIS A 61 -4.27 -0.46 4.88
CA HIS A 61 -2.87 -0.60 5.28
C HIS A 61 -2.19 0.76 5.46
N ILE A 62 -2.33 1.69 4.52
CA ILE A 62 -1.79 3.06 4.61
C ILE A 62 -2.34 3.79 5.86
N ASP A 63 -3.64 3.71 6.11
CA ASP A 63 -4.27 4.31 7.30
C ASP A 63 -3.73 3.74 8.62
N ARG A 64 -3.40 2.44 8.64
CA ARG A 64 -2.75 1.80 9.79
C ARG A 64 -1.32 2.28 9.98
N PHE A 65 -0.55 2.43 8.89
CA PHE A 65 0.81 2.98 8.96
C PHE A 65 0.81 4.40 9.53
N ARG A 66 -0.10 5.26 9.05
CA ARG A 66 -0.21 6.64 9.56
C ARG A 66 -0.49 6.67 11.06
N ARG A 67 -1.48 5.90 11.52
CA ARG A 67 -1.81 5.81 12.95
C ARG A 67 -0.65 5.33 13.82
N ARG A 68 0.28 4.55 13.26
CA ARG A 68 1.47 4.07 13.98
C ARG A 68 2.56 5.15 14.02
N ALA A 69 2.77 5.87 12.92
CA ALA A 69 3.73 6.97 12.84
C ALA A 69 3.31 8.17 13.72
N GLU A 70 2.03 8.54 13.73
CA GLU A 70 1.49 9.62 14.57
C GLU A 70 1.51 9.27 16.09
N GLY A 71 1.77 8.01 16.45
CA GLY A 71 1.86 7.54 17.83
C GLY A 71 3.28 7.41 18.37
N GLU A 72 4.31 7.73 17.59
CA GLU A 72 5.72 7.75 18.03
C GLU A 72 6.21 9.15 18.44
N ASP A 73 5.33 10.15 18.44
CA ASP A 73 5.58 11.54 18.88
C ASP A 73 5.04 11.85 20.31
N GLU A 74 5.20 10.93 21.29
CA GLU A 74 4.98 11.25 22.72
C GLU A 74 6.15 10.83 23.61
#